data_AF-A0A316D3K6-F1
#
_entry.id   AF-A0A316D3K6-F1
#
_cell.length_a   1.000
_cell.length_b   1.000
_cell.length_c   1.000
_cell.angle_alpha   90.00
_cell.angle_beta   90.00
_cell.angle_gamma   90.00
#
_symmetry.space_group_name_H-M   'P 1'
#
loop_
_entity.id
_entity.type
_entity.pdbx_description
1 polymer ?
#
loop_
_entity_poly.entity_id
_entity_poly.type
_entity_poly.pdbx_seq_one_letter_code
_entity_poly.pdbx_strand_id
1 'polypeptide(L)'
;MKRITKGLISAMVGAIGLAGYAMLKPAQIPETSVEKEVSVAQTSTDASTTETTSTSDVIEGTYPIIGTHGMIESMSSAEEIFKYAEIIAEVKVLDQETIPVAIGEVSTRSSVNVIKTLKGDAAITSMQITEFGGLLDLSTIPNMDKPGDGKQHQPNTGIVESAFEGSPVMKKNQLYLVFLRKNPNPKWGYNIIGAVQGKLKIDGQTKKIINTVDSKYADEEIFFMQRQFAGKDKDEMEATVKSKL
;
A
#
# COMPACT_ATOMS: atom_id res chain seq x y z
N MET A 1 -55.57 -21.02 8.38
CA MET A 1 -56.03 -21.44 9.73
C MET A 1 -54.95 -22.28 10.39
N LYS A 2 -54.88 -22.18 11.73
CA LYS A 2 -53.98 -22.83 12.71
C LYS A 2 -52.64 -22.14 13.01
N ARG A 3 -52.70 -21.47 14.17
CA ARG A 3 -51.68 -20.88 15.04
C ARG A 3 -51.05 -21.97 15.92
N ILE A 4 -49.77 -21.78 16.32
CA ILE A 4 -49.19 -22.13 17.63
C ILE A 4 -48.04 -21.10 17.87
N THR A 5 -48.13 -20.01 18.62
CA THR A 5 -48.07 -19.72 20.08
C THR A 5 -46.87 -20.23 20.92
N LYS A 6 -46.03 -19.24 21.31
CA LYS A 6 -45.58 -18.83 22.68
C LYS A 6 -44.33 -19.45 23.35
N GLY A 7 -43.56 -18.52 23.98
CA GLY A 7 -42.61 -18.67 25.09
C GLY A 7 -41.28 -17.96 24.78
N LEU A 8 -40.94 -16.70 25.15
CA LEU A 8 -41.04 -15.84 26.36
C LEU A 8 -39.93 -16.07 27.43
N ILE A 9 -39.17 -14.98 27.69
CA ILE A 9 -38.44 -14.56 28.93
C ILE A 9 -37.08 -15.23 29.25
N SER A 10 -35.98 -14.45 29.26
CA SER A 10 -35.49 -13.79 30.49
C SER A 10 -34.27 -12.89 30.24
N ALA A 11 -34.39 -11.64 30.67
CA ALA A 11 -33.26 -10.77 30.99
C ALA A 11 -32.59 -11.25 32.28
N MET A 12 -31.27 -11.02 32.42
CA MET A 12 -30.67 -10.88 33.73
C MET A 12 -29.55 -9.84 33.71
N VAL A 13 -29.76 -8.86 34.58
CA VAL A 13 -28.85 -7.78 35.00
C VAL A 13 -27.79 -8.37 35.93
N GLY A 14 -26.57 -7.83 35.86
CA GLY A 14 -25.51 -8.14 36.82
C GLY A 14 -24.36 -7.14 36.75
N ALA A 15 -24.56 -5.96 37.36
CA ALA A 15 -23.50 -5.07 37.79
C ALA A 15 -22.94 -5.56 39.14
N ILE A 16 -21.62 -5.44 39.36
CA ILE A 16 -20.82 -5.34 40.62
C ILE A 16 -19.35 -5.45 40.15
N GLY A 17 -18.38 -4.62 40.54
CA GLY A 17 -18.34 -3.53 41.48
C GLY A 17 -17.00 -2.77 41.41
N LEU A 18 -17.00 -1.58 42.01
CA LEU A 18 -15.85 -0.73 42.31
C LEU A 18 -14.91 -1.37 43.35
N ALA A 19 -13.60 -1.23 43.13
CA ALA A 19 -12.53 -0.96 44.12
C ALA A 19 -11.20 -0.98 43.34
N GLY A 20 -10.24 -0.08 43.48
CA GLY A 20 -10.03 1.04 44.37
C GLY A 20 -8.77 1.78 43.93
N TYR A 21 -8.67 3.03 44.39
CA TYR A 21 -7.55 3.94 44.26
C TYR A 21 -6.21 3.36 44.75
N ALA A 22 -5.13 3.63 44.03
CA ALA A 22 -3.83 3.93 44.64
C ALA A 22 -2.99 4.81 43.69
N MET A 23 -2.91 6.09 44.01
CA MET A 23 -1.98 7.06 43.45
C MET A 23 -0.54 6.73 43.90
N LEU A 24 0.42 6.71 42.98
CA LEU A 24 1.84 6.89 43.31
C LEU A 24 2.57 7.60 42.16
N LYS A 25 2.90 8.88 42.36
CA LYS A 25 4.08 9.62 41.88
C LYS A 25 4.24 10.83 42.82
N PRO A 26 5.44 11.45 42.98
CA PRO A 26 6.73 11.17 42.35
C PRO A 26 7.88 11.01 43.38
N ALA A 27 9.04 10.52 42.93
CA ALA A 27 10.31 10.71 43.65
C ALA A 27 11.31 11.38 42.70
N GLN A 28 12.01 12.36 43.25
CA GLN A 28 12.77 13.41 42.59
C GLN A 28 14.24 13.32 43.06
N ILE A 29 15.16 13.81 42.21
CA ILE A 29 16.53 14.33 42.50
C ILE A 29 17.65 13.24 42.60
N PRO A 30 18.91 13.49 42.14
CA PRO A 30 19.55 14.78 41.88
C PRO A 30 20.15 15.08 40.50
N GLU A 31 20.26 16.39 40.30
CA GLU A 31 21.09 17.13 39.36
C GLU A 31 22.58 16.95 39.65
N THR A 32 23.39 16.88 38.60
CA THR A 32 24.74 17.44 38.61
C THR A 32 25.03 18.11 37.27
N SER A 33 25.25 19.41 37.39
CA SER A 33 25.70 20.40 36.43
C SER A 33 27.16 20.19 36.03
N VAL A 34 27.51 20.50 34.78
CA VAL A 34 28.69 21.32 34.43
C VAL A 34 28.38 22.08 33.13
N GLU A 35 28.31 23.40 33.24
CA GLU A 35 28.39 24.35 32.13
C GLU A 35 29.83 24.45 31.59
N LYS A 36 29.95 24.67 30.27
CA LYS A 36 30.92 25.66 29.77
C LYS A 36 30.48 26.20 28.40
N GLU A 37 30.01 27.45 28.42
CA GLU A 37 30.02 28.35 27.25
C GLU A 37 31.48 28.51 26.74
N VAL A 38 31.75 28.85 25.47
CA VAL A 38 31.80 30.24 24.99
C VAL A 38 32.01 30.31 23.46
N SER A 39 31.13 31.11 22.84
CA SER A 39 31.22 32.04 21.70
C SER A 39 31.62 31.65 20.25
N VAL A 40 30.61 31.78 19.37
CA VAL A 40 30.44 32.64 18.17
C VAL A 40 31.63 32.86 17.20
N ALA A 41 31.38 32.50 15.93
CA ALA A 41 31.71 33.35 14.78
C ALA A 41 30.62 33.21 13.69
N GLN A 42 30.02 34.34 13.31
CA GLN A 42 29.15 34.47 12.15
C GLN A 42 29.99 34.39 10.87
N THR A 43 29.51 33.68 9.86
CA THR A 43 29.85 33.98 8.46
C THR A 43 28.64 33.66 7.59
N SER A 44 28.10 34.69 6.95
CA SER A 44 27.09 34.61 5.90
C SER A 44 27.71 34.15 4.59
N THR A 45 27.09 33.21 3.89
CA THR A 45 27.03 33.24 2.41
C THR A 45 25.92 32.31 1.91
N ASP A 46 25.13 32.85 0.99
CA ASP A 46 24.10 32.19 0.20
C ASP A 46 24.57 30.87 -0.42
N ALA A 47 23.75 29.83 -0.31
CA ALA A 47 23.60 28.80 -1.34
C ALA A 47 22.40 27.90 -1.02
N SER A 48 21.31 28.12 -1.77
CA SER A 48 20.35 27.12 -2.24
C SER A 48 20.13 25.91 -1.32
N THR A 49 19.16 26.02 -0.42
CA THR A 49 18.53 24.86 0.22
C THR A 49 17.76 24.10 -0.86
N THR A 50 18.43 23.14 -1.50
CA THR A 50 17.75 22.05 -2.17
C THR A 50 17.05 21.26 -1.07
N GLU A 51 15.75 21.48 -0.92
CA GLU A 51 14.90 20.60 -0.11
C GLU A 51 14.93 19.22 -0.77
N THR A 52 15.86 18.37 -0.36
CA THR A 52 15.78 16.94 -0.59
C THR A 52 14.59 16.45 0.23
N THR A 53 13.41 16.46 -0.39
CA THR A 53 12.23 15.82 0.17
C THR A 53 12.58 14.34 0.31
N SER A 54 12.89 13.93 1.53
CA SER A 54 13.14 12.54 1.85
C SER A 54 11.84 11.77 1.61
N THR A 55 11.74 11.14 0.44
CA THR A 55 10.79 10.05 0.21
C THR A 55 11.20 8.95 1.17
N SER A 56 10.48 8.82 2.28
CA SER A 56 10.64 7.67 3.14
C SER A 56 10.09 6.47 2.38
N ASP A 57 10.99 5.59 1.92
CA ASP A 57 10.60 4.32 1.33
C ASP A 57 9.91 3.50 2.42
N VAL A 58 8.60 3.31 2.29
CA VAL A 58 7.83 2.48 3.22
C VAL A 58 7.84 1.06 2.69
N ILE A 59 8.51 0.15 3.40
CA ILE A 59 8.43 -1.28 3.11
C ILE A 59 6.99 -1.74 3.33
N GLU A 60 6.32 -2.18 2.26
CA GLU A 60 4.89 -2.50 2.24
C GLU A 60 4.56 -3.89 2.81
N GLY A 61 5.55 -4.76 2.95
CA GLY A 61 5.37 -6.18 3.21
C GLY A 61 6.15 -6.70 4.42
N THR A 62 5.68 -7.82 4.98
CA THR A 62 6.39 -8.60 6.00
C THR A 62 7.39 -9.59 5.41
N TYR A 63 7.38 -9.78 4.08
CA TYR A 63 8.21 -10.73 3.36
C TYR A 63 9.27 -10.00 2.53
N PRO A 64 10.44 -10.62 2.28
CA PRO A 64 11.41 -10.09 1.34
C PRO A 64 10.80 -9.92 -0.05
N ILE A 65 11.08 -8.80 -0.70
CA ILE A 65 10.60 -8.51 -2.06
C ILE A 65 11.64 -9.03 -3.08
N ILE A 66 11.16 -9.77 -4.09
CA ILE A 66 11.92 -10.06 -5.31
C ILE A 66 11.33 -9.26 -6.47
N GLY A 67 12.18 -8.60 -7.25
CA GLY A 67 11.77 -7.88 -8.45
C GLY A 67 11.60 -8.84 -9.62
N THR A 68 10.47 -8.76 -10.32
CA THR A 68 10.22 -9.45 -11.59
C THR A 68 10.06 -8.42 -12.69
N HIS A 69 10.41 -8.81 -13.92
CA HIS A 69 10.40 -7.93 -15.08
C HIS A 69 9.60 -8.57 -16.21
N GLY A 70 8.98 -7.75 -17.05
CA GLY A 70 8.21 -8.25 -18.18
C GLY A 70 7.87 -7.19 -19.21
N MET A 71 7.67 -7.61 -20.47
CA MET A 71 7.22 -6.69 -21.51
C MET A 71 5.70 -6.53 -21.41
N ILE A 72 5.26 -5.40 -20.87
CA ILE A 72 3.85 -5.04 -20.78
C ILE A 72 3.65 -3.68 -21.45
N GLU A 73 2.44 -3.45 -21.94
CA GLU A 73 2.00 -2.13 -22.39
C GLU A 73 2.16 -1.12 -21.25
N SER A 74 3.17 -0.24 -21.37
CA SER A 74 3.41 0.89 -20.47
C SER A 74 2.92 2.18 -21.10
N MET A 75 2.38 3.06 -20.28
CA MET A 75 2.05 4.43 -20.67
C MET A 75 3.27 5.33 -20.53
N SER A 76 3.30 6.42 -21.30
CA SER A 76 4.39 7.39 -21.33
C SER A 76 4.14 8.62 -20.44
N SER A 77 2.89 8.85 -20.03
CA SER A 77 2.54 10.01 -19.20
C SER A 77 1.28 9.81 -18.34
N ALA A 78 1.09 10.70 -17.37
CA ALA A 78 -0.10 10.71 -16.50
C ALA A 78 -1.38 10.98 -17.29
N GLU A 79 -1.32 11.91 -18.25
CA GLU A 79 -2.43 12.22 -19.14
C GLU A 79 -2.86 10.99 -19.95
N GLU A 80 -1.89 10.18 -20.39
CA GLU A 80 -2.18 8.93 -21.09
C GLU A 80 -2.92 7.94 -20.17
N ILE A 81 -2.44 7.74 -18.94
CA ILE A 81 -3.15 6.92 -17.94
C ILE A 81 -4.58 7.42 -17.71
N PHE A 82 -4.77 8.74 -17.52
CA PHE A 82 -6.09 9.31 -17.25
C PHE A 82 -7.07 9.09 -18.40
N LYS A 83 -6.56 9.19 -19.64
CA LYS A 83 -7.33 8.98 -20.86
C LYS A 83 -7.76 7.51 -20.99
N TYR A 84 -6.82 6.57 -20.86
CA TYR A 84 -7.08 5.14 -21.06
C TYR A 84 -7.79 4.46 -19.90
N ALA A 85 -7.72 5.00 -18.68
CA ALA A 85 -8.47 4.47 -17.56
C ALA A 85 -9.97 4.51 -17.84
N GLU A 86 -10.66 3.39 -17.69
CA GLU A 86 -12.12 3.30 -17.72
C GLU A 86 -12.72 3.69 -16.37
N ILE A 87 -12.03 3.33 -15.28
CA ILE A 87 -12.39 3.69 -13.91
C ILE A 87 -11.19 4.33 -13.24
N ILE A 88 -11.44 5.43 -12.53
CA ILE A 88 -10.49 6.04 -11.60
C ILE A 88 -11.19 6.15 -10.26
N ALA A 89 -10.63 5.55 -9.22
CA ALA A 89 -11.29 5.46 -7.93
C ALA A 89 -10.32 5.44 -6.74
N GLU A 90 -10.78 5.99 -5.61
CA GLU A 90 -10.22 5.73 -4.29
C GLU A 90 -10.83 4.43 -3.77
N VAL A 91 -9.98 3.48 -3.41
CA VAL A 91 -10.39 2.14 -2.97
C VAL A 91 -9.71 1.75 -1.67
N LYS A 92 -10.41 0.93 -0.89
CA LYS A 92 -9.84 0.22 0.27
C LYS A 92 -9.79 -1.27 -0.03
N VAL A 93 -8.63 -1.87 0.11
CA VAL A 93 -8.47 -3.32 -0.06
C VAL A 93 -9.05 -4.03 1.15
N LEU A 94 -10.04 -4.89 0.92
CA LEU A 94 -10.68 -5.68 1.98
C LEU A 94 -10.01 -7.03 2.16
N ASP A 95 -9.74 -7.71 1.04
CA ASP A 95 -9.17 -9.04 1.03
C ASP A 95 -8.39 -9.29 -0.24
N GLN A 96 -7.49 -10.27 -0.17
CA GLN A 96 -6.59 -10.60 -1.27
C GLN A 96 -6.31 -12.08 -1.31
N GLU A 97 -6.15 -12.60 -2.52
CA GLU A 97 -5.67 -13.95 -2.75
C GLU A 97 -4.55 -13.93 -3.79
N THR A 98 -3.54 -14.76 -3.57
CA THR A 98 -2.53 -15.03 -4.59
C THR A 98 -3.00 -16.19 -5.47
N ILE A 99 -2.94 -16.00 -6.77
CA ILE A 99 -3.35 -16.97 -7.78
C ILE A 99 -2.09 -17.40 -8.56
N PRO A 100 -1.75 -18.71 -8.57
CA PRO A 100 -0.67 -19.21 -9.40
C PRO A 100 -1.07 -19.11 -10.88
N VAL A 101 -0.20 -18.51 -11.69
CA VAL A 101 -0.43 -18.33 -13.14
C VAL A 101 0.47 -19.29 -13.93
N ALA A 102 1.73 -19.40 -13.53
CA ALA A 102 2.69 -20.36 -14.05
C ALA A 102 3.68 -20.76 -12.94
N ILE A 103 4.62 -21.64 -13.26
CA ILE A 103 5.65 -22.05 -12.31
C ILE A 103 6.51 -20.83 -11.96
N GLY A 104 6.50 -20.44 -10.68
CA GLY A 104 7.23 -19.26 -10.21
C GLY A 104 6.57 -17.91 -10.54
N GLU A 105 5.38 -17.91 -11.15
CA GLU A 105 4.64 -16.70 -11.49
C GLU A 105 3.28 -16.68 -10.80
N VAL A 106 3.00 -15.56 -10.14
CA VAL A 106 1.78 -15.34 -9.39
C VAL A 106 1.12 -14.02 -9.78
N SER A 107 -0.18 -13.95 -9.61
CA SER A 107 -0.96 -12.71 -9.65
C SER A 107 -1.75 -12.57 -8.37
N THR A 108 -2.02 -11.33 -7.97
CA THR A 108 -2.83 -11.04 -6.80
C THR A 108 -4.18 -10.54 -7.25
N ARG A 109 -5.26 -11.17 -6.76
CA ARG A 109 -6.62 -10.67 -6.93
C ARG A 109 -7.09 -10.05 -5.62
N SER A 110 -7.43 -8.77 -5.69
CA SER A 110 -7.83 -7.95 -4.57
C SER A 110 -9.32 -7.64 -4.63
N SER A 111 -10.05 -8.01 -3.58
CA SER A 111 -11.42 -7.54 -3.33
C SER A 111 -11.35 -6.16 -2.69
N VAL A 112 -11.98 -5.16 -3.30
CA VAL A 112 -11.91 -3.77 -2.82
C VAL A 112 -13.29 -3.16 -2.63
N ASN A 113 -13.40 -2.26 -1.65
CA ASN A 113 -14.49 -1.31 -1.55
C ASN A 113 -14.11 -0.01 -2.23
N VAL A 114 -15.03 0.53 -3.03
CA VAL A 114 -14.90 1.84 -3.65
C VAL A 114 -15.36 2.89 -2.64
N ILE A 115 -14.44 3.78 -2.27
CA ILE A 115 -14.73 4.91 -1.38
C ILE A 115 -15.26 6.07 -2.22
N LYS A 116 -14.65 6.31 -3.38
CA LYS A 116 -14.97 7.44 -4.24
C LYS A 116 -14.60 7.14 -5.68
N THR A 117 -15.51 7.44 -6.60
CA THR A 117 -15.27 7.34 -8.04
C THR A 117 -14.97 8.73 -8.60
N LEU A 118 -13.85 8.88 -9.31
CA LEU A 118 -13.46 10.09 -10.05
C LEU A 118 -13.82 9.99 -11.53
N LYS A 119 -13.74 8.78 -12.10
CA LYS A 119 -14.13 8.44 -13.47
C LYS A 119 -14.79 7.06 -13.50
N GLY A 120 -15.81 6.88 -14.32
CA GLY A 120 -16.55 5.62 -14.44
C GLY A 120 -17.90 5.65 -13.73
N ASP A 121 -18.53 4.49 -13.58
CA ASP A 121 -19.84 4.36 -12.94
C ASP A 121 -19.77 4.54 -11.43
N ALA A 122 -20.43 5.60 -10.93
CA ALA A 122 -20.49 5.92 -9.50
C ALA A 122 -21.34 4.93 -8.68
N ALA A 123 -22.15 4.09 -9.32
CA ALA A 123 -22.94 3.06 -8.63
C ALA A 123 -22.09 1.85 -8.19
N ILE A 124 -20.86 1.71 -8.69
CA ILE A 124 -19.95 0.62 -8.31
C ILE A 124 -19.42 0.89 -6.89
N THR A 125 -19.84 0.07 -5.93
CA THR A 125 -19.42 0.16 -4.53
C THR A 125 -18.32 -0.85 -4.17
N SER A 126 -18.13 -1.89 -4.98
CA SER A 126 -17.08 -2.89 -4.81
C SER A 126 -16.65 -3.46 -6.16
N MET A 127 -15.41 -3.96 -6.23
CA MET A 127 -14.88 -4.60 -7.42
C MET A 127 -13.72 -5.55 -7.10
N GLN A 128 -13.33 -6.33 -8.11
CA GLN A 128 -12.12 -7.16 -8.10
C GLN A 128 -11.05 -6.47 -8.96
N ILE A 129 -9.84 -6.36 -8.43
CA ILE A 129 -8.68 -5.82 -9.14
C ILE A 129 -7.59 -6.89 -9.16
N THR A 130 -7.04 -7.17 -10.34
CA THR A 130 -5.95 -8.13 -10.53
C THR A 130 -4.65 -7.40 -10.86
N GLU A 131 -3.57 -7.80 -10.21
CA GLU A 131 -2.21 -7.29 -10.38
C GLU A 131 -1.24 -8.45 -10.62
N PHE A 132 -0.19 -8.22 -11.40
CA PHE A 132 0.94 -9.15 -11.46
C PHE A 132 1.76 -9.08 -10.17
N GLY A 133 2.24 -10.23 -9.71
CA GLY A 133 2.97 -10.36 -8.45
C GLY A 133 2.09 -10.84 -7.29
N GLY A 134 2.68 -10.88 -6.10
CA GLY A 134 2.06 -11.42 -4.90
C GLY A 134 2.97 -12.33 -4.10
N LEU A 135 2.40 -13.00 -3.08
CA LEU A 135 3.16 -13.91 -2.22
C LEU A 135 3.50 -15.20 -2.96
N LEU A 136 4.77 -15.49 -3.10
CA LEU A 136 5.30 -16.68 -3.76
C LEU A 136 6.02 -17.57 -2.73
N ASP A 137 5.60 -18.82 -2.63
CA ASP A 137 6.29 -19.83 -1.85
C ASP A 137 7.30 -20.59 -2.74
N LEU A 138 8.56 -20.20 -2.64
CA LEU A 138 9.69 -20.79 -3.37
C LEU A 138 9.88 -22.28 -3.06
N SER A 139 9.38 -22.78 -1.92
CA SER A 139 9.46 -24.21 -1.59
C SER A 139 8.56 -25.07 -2.47
N THR A 140 7.56 -24.46 -3.11
CA THR A 140 6.60 -25.14 -3.99
C THR A 140 7.05 -25.20 -5.45
N ILE A 141 8.14 -24.52 -5.80
CA ILE A 141 8.67 -24.46 -7.16
C ILE A 141 9.58 -25.67 -7.41
N PRO A 142 9.24 -26.58 -8.34
CA PRO A 142 10.07 -27.74 -8.63
C PRO A 142 11.41 -27.30 -9.27
N ASN A 143 12.50 -27.93 -8.85
CA ASN A 143 13.85 -27.76 -9.41
C ASN A 143 14.44 -26.34 -9.31
N MET A 144 14.10 -25.54 -8.29
CA MET A 144 15.00 -24.45 -7.89
C MET A 144 16.28 -25.07 -7.35
N ASP A 145 17.31 -25.17 -8.19
CA ASP A 145 18.68 -25.45 -7.73
C ASP A 145 19.03 -24.39 -6.70
N LYS A 146 18.96 -24.74 -5.41
CA LYS A 146 19.40 -23.85 -4.33
C LYS A 146 20.92 -23.78 -4.42
N PRO A 147 21.54 -22.66 -4.79
CA PRO A 147 22.97 -22.52 -4.59
C PRO A 147 23.16 -22.46 -3.07
N GLY A 148 23.68 -23.53 -2.48
CA GLY A 148 23.99 -23.55 -1.05
C GLY A 148 25.18 -22.65 -0.77
N ASP A 149 24.96 -21.51 -0.10
CA ASP A 149 26.03 -20.62 0.36
C ASP A 149 26.66 -21.09 1.70
N GLY A 150 26.25 -22.26 2.19
CA GLY A 150 26.71 -22.85 3.44
C GLY A 150 26.16 -22.18 4.70
N LYS A 151 25.21 -21.24 4.58
CA LYS A 151 24.59 -20.55 5.73
C LYS A 151 23.21 -21.10 6.04
N GLN A 152 22.91 -21.21 7.34
CA GLN A 152 21.59 -21.63 7.81
C GLN A 152 20.58 -20.50 7.55
N HIS A 153 19.80 -20.65 6.47
CA HIS A 153 18.70 -19.75 6.15
C HIS A 153 17.55 -19.93 7.16
N GLN A 154 17.10 -18.80 7.75
CA GLN A 154 16.03 -18.77 8.77
C GLN A 154 14.70 -19.33 8.23
N PRO A 155 13.79 -19.83 9.09
CA PRO A 155 12.60 -20.59 8.69
C PRO A 155 11.55 -19.84 7.81
N ASN A 156 11.66 -18.53 7.61
CA ASN A 156 10.81 -17.76 6.69
C ASN A 156 11.39 -17.62 5.26
N THR A 157 12.46 -18.32 4.94
CA THR A 157 13.22 -18.15 3.68
C THR A 157 12.58 -18.77 2.44
N GLY A 158 11.37 -19.33 2.56
CA GLY A 158 10.61 -19.86 1.43
C GLY A 158 9.60 -18.88 0.83
N ILE A 159 9.00 -17.99 1.63
CA ILE A 159 7.95 -17.10 1.14
C ILE A 159 8.54 -15.72 0.87
N VAL A 160 8.39 -15.26 -0.37
CA VAL A 160 8.80 -13.93 -0.84
C VAL A 160 7.61 -13.22 -1.44
N GLU A 161 7.67 -11.90 -1.53
CA GLU A 161 6.76 -11.13 -2.36
C GLU A 161 7.39 -10.92 -3.74
N SER A 162 6.74 -11.43 -4.78
CA SER A 162 7.04 -11.06 -6.15
C SER A 162 6.43 -9.69 -6.44
N ALA A 163 7.29 -8.68 -6.65
CA ALA A 163 6.90 -7.33 -7.06
C ALA A 163 7.25 -7.14 -8.53
N PHE A 164 6.28 -6.72 -9.34
CA PHE A 164 6.49 -6.45 -10.75
C PHE A 164 7.17 -5.07 -10.91
N GLU A 165 8.32 -5.03 -11.58
CA GLU A 165 9.20 -3.86 -11.70
C GLU A 165 9.51 -3.20 -10.33
N GLY A 166 9.54 -4.03 -9.26
CA GLY A 166 9.72 -3.55 -7.89
C GLY A 166 8.56 -2.74 -7.29
N SER A 167 7.41 -2.71 -7.96
CA SER A 167 6.16 -2.20 -7.40
C SER A 167 5.41 -3.33 -6.68
N PRO A 168 5.35 -3.33 -5.34
CA PRO A 168 4.63 -4.36 -4.59
C PRO A 168 3.14 -4.31 -4.90
N VAL A 169 2.45 -5.44 -4.75
CA VAL A 169 0.99 -5.49 -4.94
C VAL A 169 0.30 -4.66 -3.87
N MET A 170 -0.92 -4.19 -4.15
CA MET A 170 -1.72 -3.51 -3.12
C MET A 170 -1.81 -4.36 -1.85
N LYS A 171 -2.05 -3.75 -0.69
CA LYS A 171 -2.09 -4.46 0.61
C LYS A 171 -3.45 -4.38 1.28
N LYS A 172 -3.87 -5.49 1.86
CA LYS A 172 -5.08 -5.60 2.69
C LYS A 172 -5.13 -4.47 3.74
N ASN A 173 -6.33 -3.91 3.91
CA ASN A 173 -6.64 -2.79 4.79
C ASN A 173 -5.98 -1.45 4.45
N GLN A 174 -5.28 -1.32 3.32
CA GLN A 174 -4.69 -0.06 2.87
C GLN A 174 -5.59 0.66 1.85
N LEU A 175 -5.32 1.96 1.69
CA LEU A 175 -6.01 2.84 0.75
C LEU A 175 -5.16 3.09 -0.48
N TYR A 176 -5.79 3.11 -1.64
CA TYR A 176 -5.13 3.39 -2.91
C TYR A 176 -6.02 4.27 -3.80
N LEU A 177 -5.40 5.13 -4.60
CA LEU A 177 -6.02 5.59 -5.83
C LEU A 177 -5.59 4.66 -6.97
N VAL A 178 -6.58 4.16 -7.72
CA VAL A 178 -6.37 3.21 -8.82
C VAL A 178 -6.93 3.74 -10.12
N PHE A 179 -6.21 3.45 -11.21
CA PHE A 179 -6.54 3.73 -12.60
C PHE A 179 -6.68 2.39 -13.30
N LEU A 180 -7.89 2.08 -13.75
CA LEU A 180 -8.29 0.73 -14.09
C LEU A 180 -8.82 0.63 -15.52
N ARG A 181 -8.53 -0.50 -16.16
CA ARG A 181 -9.21 -0.99 -17.37
C ARG A 181 -9.90 -2.31 -17.09
N LYS A 182 -10.93 -2.64 -17.85
CA LYS A 182 -11.55 -3.97 -17.75
C LYS A 182 -10.55 -5.03 -18.18
N ASN A 183 -10.52 -6.13 -17.44
CA ASN A 183 -9.83 -7.31 -17.91
C ASN A 183 -10.62 -7.92 -19.08
N PRO A 184 -9.96 -8.31 -20.19
CA PRO A 184 -10.64 -8.99 -21.29
C PRO A 184 -11.43 -10.24 -20.85
N ASN A 185 -10.96 -10.90 -19.80
CA ASN A 185 -11.69 -11.96 -19.13
C ASN A 185 -12.35 -11.41 -17.84
N PRO A 186 -13.69 -11.27 -17.80
CA PRO A 186 -14.39 -10.63 -16.69
C PRO A 186 -14.25 -11.36 -15.35
N LYS A 187 -13.84 -12.64 -15.35
CA LYS A 187 -13.54 -13.40 -14.13
C LYS A 187 -12.41 -12.77 -13.30
N TRP A 188 -11.55 -11.99 -13.93
CA TRP A 188 -10.41 -11.30 -13.31
C TRP A 188 -10.72 -9.86 -12.93
N GLY A 189 -11.94 -9.37 -13.18
CA GLY A 189 -12.35 -8.02 -12.83
C GLY A 189 -11.63 -6.95 -13.66
N TYR A 190 -10.89 -6.09 -12.97
CA TYR A 190 -10.16 -4.96 -13.56
C TYR A 190 -8.64 -5.14 -13.42
N ASN A 191 -7.88 -4.56 -14.33
CA ASN A 191 -6.42 -4.50 -14.24
C ASN A 191 -5.97 -3.07 -13.98
N ILE A 192 -4.85 -2.93 -13.26
CA ILE A 192 -4.13 -1.67 -13.15
C ILE A 192 -3.59 -1.26 -14.54
N ILE A 193 -3.81 -0.01 -14.95
CA ILE A 193 -3.23 0.54 -16.17
C ILE A 193 -1.70 0.52 -16.08
N GLY A 194 -1.03 0.09 -17.15
CA GLY A 194 0.44 0.02 -17.17
C GLY A 194 1.03 -1.05 -16.24
N ALA A 195 0.22 -2.03 -15.82
CA ALA A 195 0.50 -3.06 -14.80
C ALA A 195 0.79 -2.54 -13.37
N VAL A 196 1.60 -1.49 -13.24
CA VAL A 196 2.04 -0.91 -11.97
C VAL A 196 1.89 0.60 -11.92
N GLN A 197 1.77 1.27 -13.07
CA GLN A 197 1.79 2.73 -13.16
C GLN A 197 0.48 3.36 -12.64
N GLY A 198 -0.63 2.66 -12.83
CA GLY A 198 -1.98 3.10 -12.47
C GLY A 198 -2.37 2.88 -11.00
N LYS A 199 -1.42 2.79 -10.06
CA LYS A 199 -1.73 2.66 -8.63
C LYS A 199 -0.87 3.59 -7.78
N LEU A 200 -1.50 4.24 -6.82
CA LEU A 200 -0.85 5.12 -5.84
C LEU A 200 -1.38 4.82 -4.45
N LYS A 201 -0.50 4.52 -3.50
CA LYS A 201 -0.92 4.32 -2.10
C LYS A 201 -1.24 5.65 -1.45
N ILE A 202 -2.28 5.65 -0.63
CA ILE A 202 -2.69 6.79 0.20
C ILE A 202 -2.45 6.43 1.66
N ASP A 203 -1.75 7.30 2.38
CA ASP A 203 -1.63 7.18 3.82
C ASP A 203 -2.99 7.40 4.50
N GLY A 204 -3.41 6.43 5.31
CA GLY A 204 -4.74 6.45 5.94
C GLY A 204 -4.94 7.64 6.89
N GLN A 205 -3.87 8.13 7.50
CA GLN A 205 -3.91 9.16 8.55
C GLN A 205 -3.69 10.56 7.98
N THR A 206 -2.62 10.73 7.20
CA THR A 206 -2.17 12.01 6.66
C THR A 206 -2.78 12.35 5.31
N LYS A 207 -3.42 11.38 4.63
CA LYS A 207 -3.98 11.52 3.28
C LYS A 207 -2.95 11.85 2.19
N LYS A 208 -1.66 11.72 2.49
CA LYS A 208 -0.58 11.90 1.52
C LYS A 208 -0.38 10.67 0.65
N ILE A 209 0.11 10.87 -0.56
CA ILE A 209 0.53 9.77 -1.44
C ILE A 209 1.88 9.22 -0.98
N ILE A 210 1.97 7.91 -0.86
CA ILE A 210 3.19 7.20 -0.42
C ILE A 210 3.88 6.58 -1.65
N ASN A 211 5.20 6.74 -1.75
CA ASN A 211 6.00 5.95 -2.67
C ASN A 211 6.22 4.55 -2.09
N THR A 212 5.85 3.54 -2.86
CA THR A 212 5.94 2.13 -2.47
C THR A 212 6.87 1.33 -3.36
N VAL A 213 7.41 1.97 -4.40
CA VAL A 213 8.33 1.35 -5.35
C VAL A 213 9.68 1.18 -4.66
N ASP A 214 10.28 0.01 -4.81
CA ASP A 214 11.63 -0.25 -4.32
C ASP A 214 12.61 0.77 -4.93
N SER A 215 13.47 1.35 -4.09
CA SER A 215 14.30 2.50 -4.43
C SER A 215 15.24 2.26 -5.62
N LYS A 216 15.65 1.01 -5.87
CA LYS A 216 16.42 0.65 -7.07
C LYS A 216 15.67 0.89 -8.39
N TYR A 217 14.34 0.98 -8.35
CA TYR A 217 13.49 1.20 -9.52
C TYR A 217 12.80 2.57 -9.53
N ALA A 218 12.88 3.35 -8.44
CA ALA A 218 12.12 4.59 -8.29
C ALA A 218 12.40 5.64 -9.40
N ASP A 219 13.60 5.60 -9.98
CA ASP A 219 14.03 6.50 -11.06
C ASP A 219 13.64 6.01 -12.46
N GLU A 220 13.09 4.80 -12.61
CA GLU A 220 12.69 4.27 -13.91
C GLU A 220 11.50 5.05 -14.50
N GLU A 221 11.55 5.33 -15.80
CA GLU A 221 10.58 6.22 -16.46
C GLU A 221 9.13 5.82 -16.19
N ILE A 222 8.85 4.52 -16.10
CA ILE A 222 7.52 3.97 -15.86
C ILE A 222 6.85 4.49 -14.56
N PHE A 223 7.62 4.89 -13.54
CA PHE A 223 7.11 5.38 -12.24
C PHE A 223 6.89 6.89 -12.17
N PHE A 224 6.61 7.53 -13.32
CA PHE A 224 6.32 8.96 -13.36
C PHE A 224 5.15 9.37 -12.46
N MET A 225 4.12 8.52 -12.28
CA MET A 225 2.99 8.81 -11.38
C MET A 225 3.47 8.94 -9.94
N GLN A 226 4.29 7.99 -9.48
CA GLN A 226 4.83 7.96 -8.13
C GLN A 226 5.74 9.17 -7.91
N ARG A 227 6.65 9.47 -8.85
CA ARG A 227 7.51 10.66 -8.76
C ARG A 227 6.72 11.97 -8.75
N GLN A 228 5.66 12.06 -9.55
CA GLN A 228 4.86 13.28 -9.67
C GLN A 228 4.02 13.56 -8.42
N PHE A 229 3.55 12.52 -7.73
CA PHE A 229 2.55 12.67 -6.67
C PHE A 229 3.00 12.24 -5.27
N ALA A 230 4.07 11.46 -5.11
CA ALA A 230 4.56 11.05 -3.79
C ALA A 230 4.83 12.27 -2.88
N GLY A 231 4.40 12.18 -1.63
CA GLY A 231 4.48 13.24 -0.62
C GLY A 231 3.40 14.32 -0.71
N LYS A 232 2.71 14.46 -1.85
CA LYS A 232 1.60 15.41 -2.04
C LYS A 232 0.33 14.91 -1.37
N ASP A 233 -0.58 15.84 -1.08
CA ASP A 233 -1.92 15.50 -0.61
C ASP A 233 -2.73 14.80 -1.71
N LYS A 234 -3.53 13.79 -1.34
CA LYS A 234 -4.38 13.10 -2.32
C LYS A 234 -5.34 14.07 -3.02
N ASP A 235 -5.81 15.10 -2.34
CA ASP A 235 -6.80 16.04 -2.89
C ASP A 235 -6.20 16.90 -4.02
N GLU A 236 -4.89 17.21 -3.97
CA GLU A 236 -4.17 17.87 -5.07
C GLU A 236 -4.10 16.96 -6.30
N MET A 237 -3.85 15.67 -6.08
CA MET A 237 -3.81 14.71 -7.17
C MET A 237 -5.20 14.48 -7.77
N GLU A 238 -6.25 14.38 -6.94
CA GLU A 238 -7.62 14.31 -7.42
C GLU A 238 -8.02 15.53 -8.23
N ALA A 239 -7.63 16.74 -7.80
CA ALA A 239 -7.90 17.97 -8.54
C ALA A 239 -7.21 17.97 -9.90
N THR A 240 -5.95 17.49 -9.94
CA THR A 240 -5.19 17.31 -11.18
C THR A 240 -5.91 16.35 -12.12
N VAL A 241 -6.30 15.17 -11.63
CA VAL A 241 -7.06 14.18 -12.41
C VAL A 241 -8.34 14.80 -12.96
N LYS A 242 -9.17 15.42 -12.10
CA LYS A 242 -10.45 16.02 -12.52
C LYS A 242 -10.29 17.10 -13.57
N SER A 243 -9.19 17.87 -13.56
CA SER A 243 -8.94 18.90 -14.58
C SER A 243 -8.60 18.34 -15.97
N LYS A 244 -8.34 17.03 -16.07
CA LYS A 244 -7.91 16.32 -17.28
C LYS A 244 -8.91 15.28 -17.77
N LEU A 245 -10.01 15.07 -17.04
CA LEU A 245 -11.14 14.21 -17.41
C LEU A 245 -12.20 15.01 -18.17
#